data_AF-A0AB74J2D1-F1
#
_entry.id   AF-A0AB74J2D1-F1
#
_cell.length_a   1.000
_cell.length_b   1.000
_cell.length_c   1.000
_cell.angle_alpha   90.00
_cell.angle_beta   90.00
_cell.angle_gamma   90.00
#
_symmetry.space_group_name_H-M   'P 1'
#
loop_
_entity.id
_entity.type
_entity.pdbx_description
1 polymer ?
#
loop_
_entity_poly.entity_id
_entity_poly.type
_entity_poly.pdbx_seq_one_letter_code
_entity_poly.pdbx_strand_id
1 'polypeptide(L)'
;MCRSWYQPMAIVPAILGCLALTSAHPHPDSPGDIATHETLSWTESSLSWVNRQTCRWLSDCETSRSNVEESAYRTLHSDQQTPLSQVQPHDLPLDSTKFWTSGLEEPEKWSKEEHLSRKIPQYVYDYTPYVHLFSGEQFWPCDIAEHLVHTSPYANYTLIRSMENDRTLDNLDELNQYGRFAYLKSEDNVEERPDWLGGSSNIPRSPEDLYDESHDRLLKNPPLKPGRVPGRKRWNEFSRNGPEDHSKPSDRLQERGGHSSAPAVLIVVPKEDGVVDAFWFYFYSYNLGNKVFNIRFGNHVGDWEHSMVRFRDGTPEAVYISEHGAGEAYAYHAVEKYGKRPVIYSATGTHAIYATPGLHPYVLPWGLLHDQTDKGPLWDPTLNHHAYVYNYTSRHLKSSAQTPHAPVSWFNFRGHWGDKMYPMSDKRQYRFWGQYHYVSGPIGPRFKNLGRKKVCQRMQAQCVIRHWLGEGGDDGEKKLPGSETGDQVLE
;
A
#
# COMPACT_ATOMS: atom_id res chain seq x y z
N MET A 1 -50.11 18.29 38.03
CA MET A 1 -50.53 17.95 36.65
C MET A 1 -49.62 18.70 35.68
N CYS A 2 -49.30 18.05 34.56
CA CYS A 2 -48.48 18.48 33.42
C CYS A 2 -46.94 18.50 33.59
N ARG A 3 -46.33 17.44 33.05
CA ARG A 3 -44.94 17.37 32.57
C ARG A 3 -44.81 18.25 31.32
N SER A 4 -43.73 19.04 31.21
CA SER A 4 -43.33 19.65 29.94
C SER A 4 -42.01 19.04 29.48
N TRP A 5 -42.05 18.45 28.29
CA TRP A 5 -40.90 17.99 27.52
C TRP A 5 -40.21 19.21 26.90
N TYR A 6 -38.89 19.34 27.09
CA TYR A 6 -38.05 20.20 26.26
C TYR A 6 -37.09 19.32 25.48
N GLN A 7 -37.29 19.25 24.17
CA GLN A 7 -36.33 18.68 23.21
C GLN A 7 -35.16 19.65 22.99
N PRO A 8 -33.94 19.15 22.66
CA PRO A 8 -32.81 19.98 22.29
C PRO A 8 -32.90 20.37 20.80
N MET A 9 -33.65 21.42 20.48
CA MET A 9 -33.70 22.01 19.13
C MET A 9 -32.93 23.34 19.08
N ALA A 10 -31.67 23.33 19.49
CA ALA A 10 -30.82 24.53 19.40
C ALA A 10 -29.34 24.26 19.07
N ILE A 11 -28.95 23.04 18.69
CA ILE A 11 -27.54 22.73 18.34
C ILE A 11 -27.32 22.67 16.82
N VAL A 12 -28.37 22.40 16.03
CA VAL A 12 -28.27 22.30 14.56
C VAL A 12 -28.07 23.65 13.85
N PRO A 13 -28.68 24.79 14.26
CA PRO A 13 -28.50 26.06 13.55
C PRO A 13 -27.12 26.71 13.78
N ALA A 14 -26.46 26.44 14.92
CA ALA A 14 -25.15 26.99 15.24
C ALA A 14 -24.03 26.36 14.39
N ILE A 15 -24.19 25.08 14.00
CA ILE A 15 -23.24 24.35 13.15
C ILE A 15 -23.28 24.86 11.70
N LEU A 16 -24.44 25.28 11.20
CA LEU A 16 -24.57 25.89 9.87
C LEU A 16 -24.17 27.37 9.83
N GLY A 17 -24.41 28.12 10.92
CA GLY A 17 -24.08 29.55 11.00
C GLY A 17 -22.58 29.85 11.03
N CYS A 18 -21.77 29.05 11.73
CA CYS A 18 -20.31 29.24 11.77
C CYS A 18 -19.60 28.80 10.49
N LEU A 19 -20.22 27.97 9.64
CA LEU A 19 -19.68 27.56 8.33
C LEU A 19 -20.08 28.53 7.20
N ALA A 20 -21.09 29.39 7.41
CA ALA A 20 -21.53 30.38 6.42
C ALA A 20 -20.84 31.75 6.56
N LEU A 21 -20.16 32.04 7.67
CA LEU A 21 -19.51 33.35 7.90
C LEU A 21 -18.08 33.45 7.35
N THR A 22 -17.54 32.40 6.72
CA THR A 22 -16.30 32.47 5.92
C THR A 22 -16.57 32.47 4.41
N SER A 23 -17.82 32.44 3.98
CA SER A 23 -18.20 32.35 2.56
C SER A 23 -19.34 33.33 2.21
N ALA A 24 -19.05 34.62 2.29
CA ALA A 24 -19.94 35.65 1.75
C ALA A 24 -19.14 36.73 1.01
N HIS A 25 -18.96 36.60 -0.31
CA HIS A 25 -19.73 37.37 -1.27
C HIS A 25 -19.50 36.95 -2.74
N PRO A 26 -20.47 37.20 -3.64
CA PRO A 26 -20.60 36.58 -4.97
C PRO A 26 -20.23 37.53 -6.12
N HIS A 27 -19.94 36.99 -7.32
CA HIS A 27 -20.45 37.46 -8.62
C HIS A 27 -20.11 36.49 -9.78
N PRO A 28 -20.81 36.57 -10.94
CA PRO A 28 -21.31 35.41 -11.68
C PRO A 28 -20.50 35.06 -12.93
N ASP A 29 -20.79 33.88 -13.46
CA ASP A 29 -20.14 33.18 -14.57
C ASP A 29 -19.93 33.99 -15.87
N SER A 30 -18.84 33.68 -16.58
CA SER A 30 -18.88 33.50 -18.03
C SER A 30 -17.83 32.46 -18.49
N PRO A 31 -18.12 31.63 -19.51
CA PRO A 31 -17.42 30.37 -19.74
C PRO A 31 -16.22 30.53 -20.67
N GLY A 32 -15.10 29.93 -20.25
CA GLY A 32 -13.88 29.84 -21.04
C GLY A 32 -12.80 30.78 -20.52
N ASP A 33 -12.00 30.31 -19.58
CA ASP A 33 -10.58 30.62 -19.57
C ASP A 33 -9.82 29.61 -18.71
N ILE A 34 -8.68 29.21 -19.26
CA ILE A 34 -7.72 28.25 -18.74
C ILE A 34 -7.02 28.88 -17.54
N ALA A 35 -7.29 28.37 -16.33
CA ALA A 35 -6.54 28.75 -15.14
C ALA A 35 -5.30 27.86 -14.97
N THR A 36 -4.29 28.10 -15.82
CA THR A 36 -2.90 27.78 -15.48
C THR A 36 -2.34 28.92 -14.63
N HIS A 37 -1.75 28.58 -13.48
CA HIS A 37 -1.04 29.48 -12.57
C HIS A 37 -1.87 30.52 -11.79
N GLU A 38 -2.51 30.11 -10.69
CA GLU A 38 -2.65 30.96 -9.48
C GLU A 38 -3.20 30.14 -8.30
N THR A 39 -2.34 29.40 -7.60
CA THR A 39 -2.73 28.76 -6.31
C THR A 39 -1.58 28.51 -5.33
N LEU A 40 -0.34 28.84 -5.68
CA LEU A 40 0.84 28.52 -4.84
C LEU A 40 1.19 29.60 -3.79
N SER A 41 0.66 30.82 -3.88
CA SER A 41 1.03 31.92 -2.97
C SER A 41 0.22 31.99 -1.67
N TRP A 42 -0.96 31.37 -1.60
CA TRP A 42 -1.84 31.45 -0.42
C TRP A 42 -1.63 30.31 0.57
N THR A 43 -1.11 29.16 0.13
CA THR A 43 -0.86 27.98 0.97
C THR A 43 0.38 28.12 1.86
N GLU A 44 1.43 28.83 1.42
CA GLU A 44 2.65 29.04 2.21
C GLU A 44 2.51 30.10 3.33
N SER A 45 1.52 31.00 3.24
CA SER A 45 1.29 32.07 4.24
C SER A 45 0.18 31.76 5.26
N SER A 46 -0.56 30.67 5.11
CA SER A 46 -1.67 30.38 6.02
C SER A 46 -1.18 29.88 7.40
N LEU A 47 -1.61 30.59 8.45
CA LEU A 47 -1.31 30.29 9.87
C LEU A 47 -2.17 29.14 10.44
N SER A 48 -3.01 28.49 9.63
CA SER A 48 -3.90 27.42 10.07
C SER A 48 -3.22 26.06 9.98
N TRP A 49 -3.11 25.37 11.12
CA TRP A 49 -2.67 23.96 11.24
C TRP A 49 -3.44 23.03 10.29
N VAL A 50 -4.74 23.29 10.10
CA VAL A 50 -5.63 22.49 9.25
C VAL A 50 -5.20 22.54 7.77
N ASN A 51 -4.77 23.71 7.27
CA ASN A 51 -4.33 23.87 5.87
C ASN A 51 -2.98 23.19 5.60
N ARG A 52 -2.11 23.12 6.61
CA ARG A 52 -0.84 22.38 6.48
C ARG A 52 -1.05 20.87 6.50
N GLN A 53 -2.10 20.41 7.19
CA GLN A 53 -2.46 19.00 7.26
C GLN A 53 -3.19 18.53 6.00
N THR A 54 -4.06 19.33 5.38
CA THR A 54 -4.69 18.92 4.11
C THR A 54 -3.68 18.75 2.96
N CYS A 55 -2.65 19.59 2.87
CA CYS A 55 -1.55 19.44 1.89
C CYS A 55 -0.58 18.28 2.22
N ARG A 56 -0.61 17.72 3.44
CA ARG A 56 0.17 16.52 3.78
C ARG A 56 -0.43 15.24 3.20
N TRP A 57 -1.73 15.23 2.90
CA TRP A 57 -2.51 14.00 2.75
C TRP A 57 -3.01 13.72 1.33
N LEU A 58 -3.24 14.74 0.52
CA LEU A 58 -3.55 14.54 -0.90
C LEU A 58 -2.25 14.18 -1.64
N SER A 59 -2.23 13.05 -2.33
CA SER A 59 -1.13 12.57 -3.17
C SER A 59 -0.89 13.44 -4.41
N ASP A 60 -0.88 14.77 -4.27
CA ASP A 60 -0.59 15.76 -5.31
C ASP A 60 0.11 17.01 -4.73
N CYS A 61 1.20 16.81 -4.00
CA CYS A 61 2.19 17.86 -3.75
C CYS A 61 3.61 17.30 -3.96
N GLU A 62 3.92 16.96 -5.21
CA GLU A 62 5.31 16.79 -5.63
C GLU A 62 5.87 18.15 -6.04
N THR A 63 6.85 18.65 -5.29
CA THR A 63 7.62 19.83 -5.67
C THR A 63 8.48 19.50 -6.89
N SER A 64 7.99 19.85 -8.08
CA SER A 64 8.78 19.79 -9.31
C SER A 64 9.78 20.96 -9.35
N ARG A 65 11.06 20.68 -9.12
CA ARG A 65 12.15 21.45 -9.72
C ARG A 65 12.90 20.53 -10.67
N SER A 66 12.47 20.55 -11.93
CA SER A 66 13.26 20.04 -13.05
C SER A 66 13.13 21.06 -14.18
N ASN A 67 14.25 21.63 -14.58
CA ASN A 67 14.37 22.53 -15.72
C ASN A 67 13.78 21.85 -16.95
N VAL A 68 12.76 22.48 -17.53
CA VAL A 68 12.12 22.09 -18.77
C VAL A 68 12.94 22.66 -19.92
N GLU A 69 13.49 21.79 -20.76
CA GLU A 69 13.63 22.09 -22.18
C GLU A 69 12.46 21.41 -22.89
N GLU A 70 11.66 22.26 -23.52
CA GLU A 70 10.40 21.99 -24.20
C GLU A 70 10.64 21.76 -25.69
N SER A 71 9.97 20.75 -26.29
CA SER A 71 9.67 20.60 -27.73
C SER A 71 9.40 19.11 -28.02
N ALA A 72 8.38 18.64 -28.73
CA ALA A 72 7.26 19.24 -29.43
C ALA A 72 6.26 18.10 -29.72
N TYR A 73 4.99 18.30 -29.37
CA TYR A 73 3.89 17.45 -29.79
C TYR A 73 3.54 17.79 -31.25
N ARG A 74 3.82 16.87 -32.19
CA ARG A 74 3.25 16.93 -33.53
C ARG A 74 1.95 16.16 -33.57
N THR A 75 0.89 16.91 -33.84
CA THR A 75 -0.42 16.48 -34.32
C THR A 75 -0.28 15.59 -35.56
N LEU A 76 -0.86 14.39 -35.53
CA LEU A 76 -1.22 13.65 -36.74
C LEU A 76 -2.68 13.21 -36.63
N HIS A 77 -3.53 13.85 -37.44
CA HIS A 77 -4.89 13.44 -37.74
C HIS A 77 -4.90 12.54 -38.99
N SER A 78 -5.78 11.52 -38.97
CA SER A 78 -6.34 10.72 -40.09
C SER A 78 -5.35 9.91 -40.94
N ASP A 79 -5.61 8.69 -41.42
CA ASP A 79 -6.86 8.01 -41.78
C ASP A 79 -6.64 6.48 -41.84
N GLN A 80 -7.76 5.76 -42.02
CA GLN A 80 -7.94 4.34 -42.36
C GLN A 80 -8.28 3.39 -41.20
N GLN A 81 -9.58 3.36 -40.89
CA GLN A 81 -10.25 2.17 -40.42
C GLN A 81 -10.32 1.13 -41.56
N THR A 82 -9.75 -0.04 -41.34
CA THR A 82 -10.08 -1.27 -42.05
C THR A 82 -10.62 -2.29 -41.04
N PRO A 83 -11.80 -2.89 -41.27
CA PRO A 83 -12.34 -3.91 -40.39
C PRO A 83 -11.79 -5.28 -40.81
N LEU A 84 -11.07 -5.96 -39.92
CA LEU A 84 -10.74 -7.37 -40.09
C LEU A 84 -11.14 -8.15 -38.84
N SER A 85 -12.34 -8.73 -38.95
CA SER A 85 -12.70 -10.01 -38.36
C SER A 85 -11.59 -11.04 -38.54
N GLN A 86 -11.41 -11.87 -37.50
CA GLN A 86 -10.52 -13.05 -37.39
C GLN A 86 -9.13 -12.78 -36.81
N VAL A 87 -9.08 -12.57 -35.50
CA VAL A 87 -7.97 -13.07 -34.67
C VAL A 87 -8.55 -14.16 -33.78
N GLN A 88 -8.02 -15.38 -33.92
CA GLN A 88 -8.36 -16.52 -33.10
C GLN A 88 -7.88 -16.27 -31.66
N PRO A 89 -8.65 -16.61 -30.62
CA PRO A 89 -8.21 -16.50 -29.24
C PRO A 89 -7.16 -17.58 -28.97
N HIS A 90 -5.88 -17.19 -28.96
CA HIS A 90 -4.85 -17.89 -28.21
C HIS A 90 -4.80 -17.30 -26.80
N ASP A 91 -5.93 -17.28 -26.11
CA ASP A 91 -6.03 -16.80 -24.72
C ASP A 91 -5.67 -17.96 -23.79
N LEU A 92 -4.38 -18.31 -23.74
CA LEU A 92 -3.87 -18.93 -22.52
C LEU A 92 -3.79 -17.81 -21.47
N PRO A 93 -4.40 -17.96 -20.29
CA PRO A 93 -4.27 -16.98 -19.22
C PRO A 93 -2.78 -16.70 -18.96
N LEU A 94 -2.43 -15.42 -18.83
CA LEU A 94 -1.08 -15.02 -18.43
C LEU A 94 -0.70 -15.76 -17.15
N ASP A 95 0.33 -16.60 -17.24
CA ASP A 95 0.82 -17.40 -16.13
C ASP A 95 1.71 -16.52 -15.25
N SER A 96 1.09 -15.84 -14.28
CA SER A 96 1.75 -14.91 -13.34
C SER A 96 2.89 -15.57 -12.57
N THR A 97 2.87 -16.90 -12.40
CA THR A 97 3.89 -17.65 -11.65
C THR A 97 5.29 -17.53 -12.26
N LYS A 98 5.39 -17.23 -13.57
CA LYS A 98 6.66 -17.07 -14.28
C LYS A 98 7.23 -15.67 -14.21
N PHE A 99 6.40 -14.66 -13.92
CA PHE A 99 6.80 -13.25 -14.02
C PHE A 99 7.95 -12.92 -13.07
N TRP A 100 8.01 -13.56 -11.91
CA TRP A 100 9.09 -13.34 -10.94
C TRP A 100 10.41 -14.04 -11.29
N THR A 101 10.43 -14.85 -12.35
CA THR A 101 11.60 -15.62 -12.78
C THR A 101 12.06 -15.28 -14.20
N SER A 102 11.43 -14.30 -14.83
CA SER A 102 11.69 -13.92 -16.22
C SER A 102 12.79 -12.85 -16.37
N GLY A 103 13.41 -12.41 -15.26
CA GLY A 103 14.54 -11.50 -15.29
C GLY A 103 15.73 -12.05 -16.08
N LEU A 104 16.33 -11.20 -16.91
CA LEU A 104 17.36 -11.54 -17.90
C LEU A 104 18.77 -11.79 -17.33
N GLU A 105 18.91 -11.78 -16.02
CA GLU A 105 20.22 -11.95 -15.36
C GLU A 105 20.72 -13.39 -15.47
N GLU A 106 22.03 -13.54 -15.67
CA GLU A 106 22.71 -14.82 -15.74
C GLU A 106 23.72 -14.94 -14.58
N PRO A 107 23.30 -15.42 -13.38
CA PRO A 107 24.12 -15.40 -12.18
C PRO A 107 25.43 -16.18 -12.32
N GLU A 108 25.41 -17.26 -13.09
CA GLU A 108 26.58 -18.09 -13.37
C GLU A 108 27.70 -17.33 -14.11
N LYS A 109 27.38 -16.20 -14.75
CA LYS A 109 28.34 -15.34 -15.47
C LYS A 109 28.79 -14.13 -14.65
N TRP A 110 28.23 -13.90 -13.46
CA TRP A 110 28.59 -12.75 -12.64
C TRP A 110 30.04 -12.87 -12.13
N SER A 111 30.77 -11.75 -12.13
CA SER A 111 32.08 -11.71 -11.47
C SER A 111 31.92 -11.84 -9.94
N LYS A 112 33.01 -12.12 -9.24
CA LYS A 112 33.00 -12.17 -7.76
C LYS A 112 32.54 -10.84 -7.16
N GLU A 113 32.96 -9.73 -7.75
CA GLU A 113 32.60 -8.38 -7.33
C GLU A 113 31.11 -8.12 -7.53
N GLU A 114 30.55 -8.56 -8.66
CA GLU A 114 29.11 -8.42 -8.93
C GLU A 114 28.29 -9.24 -7.94
N HIS A 115 28.66 -10.51 -7.69
CA HIS A 115 28.03 -11.34 -6.66
C HIS A 115 28.05 -10.68 -5.28
N LEU A 116 29.20 -10.13 -4.87
CA LEU A 116 29.34 -9.45 -3.59
C LEU A 116 28.47 -8.19 -3.52
N SER A 117 28.39 -7.42 -4.62
CA SER A 117 27.56 -6.21 -4.68
C SER A 117 26.05 -6.48 -4.60
N ARG A 118 25.61 -7.69 -4.98
CA ARG A 118 24.20 -8.13 -4.94
C ARG A 118 23.83 -8.89 -3.67
N LYS A 119 24.81 -9.21 -2.82
CA LYS A 119 24.58 -9.98 -1.60
C LYS A 119 23.91 -9.09 -0.54
N ILE A 120 22.71 -9.48 -0.12
CA ILE A 120 22.07 -8.87 1.04
C ILE A 120 22.77 -9.31 2.34
N PRO A 121 23.22 -8.39 3.20
CA PRO A 121 23.81 -8.76 4.50
C PRO A 121 22.81 -9.45 5.42
N GLN A 122 23.26 -10.45 6.19
CA GLN A 122 22.38 -11.27 7.04
C GLN A 122 21.62 -10.44 8.08
N TYR A 123 22.25 -9.39 8.65
CA TYR A 123 21.59 -8.53 9.62
C TYR A 123 20.33 -7.86 9.05
N VAL A 124 20.23 -7.61 7.74
CA VAL A 124 19.01 -7.06 7.13
C VAL A 124 17.84 -8.01 7.35
N TYR A 125 18.06 -9.31 7.22
CA TYR A 125 17.04 -10.34 7.46
C TYR A 125 16.76 -10.53 8.96
N ASP A 126 17.79 -10.50 9.81
CA ASP A 126 17.66 -10.69 11.26
C ASP A 126 16.77 -9.60 11.93
N TYR A 127 16.66 -8.44 11.28
CA TYR A 127 15.88 -7.29 11.75
C TYR A 127 14.66 -6.99 10.85
N THR A 128 14.22 -7.95 10.03
CA THR A 128 13.03 -7.82 9.17
C THR A 128 11.79 -7.49 9.99
N PRO A 129 10.97 -6.49 9.62
CA PRO A 129 9.71 -6.20 10.30
C PRO A 129 8.74 -7.38 10.23
N TYR A 130 8.04 -7.63 11.32
CA TYR A 130 6.79 -8.37 11.34
C TYR A 130 5.61 -7.43 11.09
N VAL A 131 4.60 -7.88 10.36
CA VAL A 131 3.40 -7.07 10.07
C VAL A 131 2.17 -7.75 10.61
N HIS A 132 1.54 -7.19 11.64
CA HIS A 132 0.18 -7.57 11.98
C HIS A 132 -0.77 -6.98 10.93
N LEU A 133 -1.54 -7.85 10.29
CA LEU A 133 -2.65 -7.47 9.43
C LEU A 133 -3.90 -7.34 10.29
N PHE A 134 -4.77 -6.38 9.99
CA PHE A 134 -5.98 -6.17 10.77
C PHE A 134 -6.86 -7.42 10.78
N SER A 135 -7.37 -7.83 11.95
CA SER A 135 -8.11 -9.09 12.10
C SER A 135 -9.38 -9.18 11.27
N GLY A 136 -10.00 -8.03 10.98
CA GLY A 136 -11.19 -7.89 10.13
C GLY A 136 -10.91 -7.47 8.68
N GLU A 137 -9.65 -7.55 8.22
CA GLU A 137 -9.27 -7.14 6.86
C GLU A 137 -10.04 -7.95 5.79
N GLN A 138 -10.38 -7.27 4.69
CA GLN A 138 -11.04 -7.84 3.52
C GLN A 138 -10.14 -7.81 2.27
N PHE A 139 -9.11 -6.96 2.26
CA PHE A 139 -8.14 -6.78 1.20
C PHE A 139 -6.75 -7.15 1.73
N TRP A 140 -6.41 -8.42 1.62
CA TRP A 140 -5.16 -8.99 2.12
C TRP A 140 -3.99 -8.66 1.17
N PRO A 141 -2.72 -8.85 1.59
CA PRO A 141 -1.56 -8.65 0.72
C PRO A 141 -1.70 -9.40 -0.62
N CYS A 142 -1.27 -8.80 -1.71
CA CYS A 142 -1.40 -9.32 -3.07
C CYS A 142 -0.06 -9.38 -3.80
N ASP A 143 0.02 -10.25 -4.80
CA ASP A 143 1.15 -10.32 -5.72
C ASP A 143 0.99 -9.31 -6.86
N ILE A 144 1.99 -8.49 -7.12
CA ILE A 144 2.00 -7.56 -8.26
C ILE A 144 1.99 -8.28 -9.61
N ALA A 145 2.49 -9.51 -9.70
CA ALA A 145 2.41 -10.31 -10.92
C ALA A 145 0.96 -10.72 -11.23
N GLU A 146 0.23 -11.19 -10.21
CA GLU A 146 -1.20 -11.51 -10.32
C GLU A 146 -2.03 -10.25 -10.61
N HIS A 147 -1.71 -9.13 -9.97
CA HIS A 147 -2.34 -7.83 -10.24
C HIS A 147 -2.26 -7.43 -11.72
N LEU A 148 -1.12 -7.69 -12.38
CA LEU A 148 -0.97 -7.43 -13.80
C LEU A 148 -1.88 -8.31 -14.66
N VAL A 149 -2.21 -9.53 -14.24
CA VAL A 149 -3.16 -10.41 -14.98
C VAL A 149 -4.58 -9.82 -15.01
N HIS A 150 -4.94 -8.96 -14.06
CA HIS A 150 -6.29 -8.37 -13.94
C HIS A 150 -6.37 -6.87 -14.27
N THR A 151 -5.29 -6.30 -14.78
CA THR A 151 -5.23 -4.88 -15.14
C THR A 151 -4.69 -4.65 -16.54
N SER A 152 -5.33 -3.78 -17.29
CA SER A 152 -4.89 -3.38 -18.63
C SER A 152 -4.22 -2.00 -18.61
N PRO A 153 -3.23 -1.73 -19.48
CA PRO A 153 -2.52 -0.45 -19.51
C PRO A 153 -3.32 0.62 -20.27
N TYR A 154 -3.48 1.79 -19.66
CA TYR A 154 -4.18 2.94 -20.24
C TYR A 154 -3.29 4.19 -20.22
N ALA A 155 -3.31 4.96 -21.31
CA ALA A 155 -2.85 6.33 -21.35
C ALA A 155 -4.03 7.24 -21.02
N ASN A 156 -4.10 7.75 -19.80
CA ASN A 156 -5.30 8.36 -19.23
C ASN A 156 -6.53 7.43 -19.30
N TYR A 157 -7.48 7.71 -20.18
CA TYR A 157 -8.71 6.92 -20.36
C TYR A 157 -8.70 6.13 -21.67
N THR A 158 -7.57 6.10 -22.37
CA THR A 158 -7.41 5.40 -23.65
C THR A 158 -6.55 4.15 -23.47
N LEU A 159 -7.07 2.99 -23.86
CA LEU A 159 -6.37 1.71 -23.80
C LEU A 159 -5.11 1.71 -24.69
N ILE A 160 -4.00 1.22 -24.14
CA ILE A 160 -2.73 1.01 -24.86
C ILE A 160 -2.74 -0.41 -25.44
N ARG A 161 -3.37 -0.55 -26.62
CA ARG A 161 -3.58 -1.86 -27.26
C ARG A 161 -2.31 -2.67 -27.51
N SER A 162 -1.17 -2.01 -27.72
CA SER A 162 0.11 -2.67 -28.01
C SER A 162 0.67 -3.47 -26.83
N MET A 163 0.17 -3.25 -25.61
CA MET A 163 0.59 -3.97 -24.40
C MET A 163 -0.60 -4.56 -23.64
N GLU A 164 -1.78 -4.61 -24.26
CA GLU A 164 -3.00 -5.10 -23.61
C GLU A 164 -2.78 -6.50 -23.07
N ASN A 165 -2.24 -7.44 -23.85
CA ASN A 165 -2.05 -8.84 -23.41
C ASN A 165 -0.60 -9.24 -23.13
N ASP A 166 0.35 -8.32 -23.29
CA ASP A 166 1.79 -8.61 -23.20
C ASP A 166 2.44 -8.01 -21.95
N ARG A 167 1.66 -7.45 -21.02
CA ARG A 167 2.18 -6.81 -19.81
C ARG A 167 2.78 -7.84 -18.84
N THR A 168 4.01 -7.61 -18.42
CA THR A 168 4.73 -8.44 -17.46
C THR A 168 5.57 -7.57 -16.54
N LEU A 169 6.18 -8.17 -15.53
CA LEU A 169 7.14 -7.47 -14.68
C LEU A 169 8.45 -7.09 -15.42
N ASP A 170 8.73 -7.65 -16.60
CA ASP A 170 9.95 -7.41 -17.37
C ASP A 170 9.85 -6.32 -18.44
N ASN A 171 8.64 -5.90 -18.81
CA ASN A 171 8.44 -4.87 -19.84
C ASN A 171 7.57 -3.69 -19.38
N LEU A 172 7.18 -3.65 -18.10
CA LEU A 172 6.27 -2.61 -17.59
C LEU A 172 6.82 -1.18 -17.74
N ASP A 173 8.15 -1.02 -17.82
CA ASP A 173 8.79 0.27 -18.03
C ASP A 173 8.69 0.79 -19.47
N GLU A 174 8.28 -0.03 -20.45
CA GLU A 174 7.95 0.43 -21.81
C GLU A 174 6.77 1.42 -21.80
N LEU A 175 5.87 1.30 -20.82
CA LEU A 175 4.77 2.25 -20.60
C LEU A 175 5.27 3.65 -20.21
N ASN A 176 6.55 3.81 -19.88
CA ASN A 176 7.12 5.11 -19.52
C ASN A 176 7.12 6.13 -20.65
N GLN A 177 6.88 5.71 -21.90
CA GLN A 177 6.60 6.64 -23.00
C GLN A 177 5.39 7.55 -22.72
N TYR A 178 4.46 7.11 -21.86
CA TYR A 178 3.30 7.89 -21.40
C TYR A 178 3.54 8.58 -20.04
N GLY A 179 4.71 8.37 -19.42
CA GLY A 179 5.08 8.98 -18.14
C GLY A 179 4.07 8.71 -17.02
N ARG A 180 3.71 9.77 -16.27
CA ARG A 180 2.70 9.71 -15.19
C ARG A 180 1.28 9.50 -15.70
N PHE A 181 1.06 9.52 -17.02
CA PHE A 181 -0.27 9.30 -17.60
C PHE A 181 -0.53 7.85 -17.95
N ALA A 182 0.37 6.92 -17.63
CA ALA A 182 0.12 5.49 -17.70
C ALA A 182 -0.63 5.00 -16.43
N TYR A 183 -1.65 4.18 -16.60
CA TYR A 183 -2.50 3.62 -15.54
C TYR A 183 -2.70 2.12 -15.78
N LEU A 184 -2.57 1.31 -14.72
CA LEU A 184 -2.91 -0.12 -14.74
C LEU A 184 -4.36 -0.28 -14.30
N LYS A 185 -5.30 -0.04 -15.22
CA LYS A 185 -6.73 -0.01 -14.94
C LYS A 185 -7.29 -1.42 -14.78
N SER A 186 -8.10 -1.63 -13.74
CA SER A 186 -8.83 -2.87 -13.53
C SER A 186 -9.72 -3.25 -14.73
N GLU A 187 -9.67 -4.52 -15.09
CA GLU A 187 -10.55 -5.15 -16.09
C GLU A 187 -11.92 -5.52 -15.49
N ASP A 188 -11.99 -5.67 -14.17
CA ASP A 188 -13.18 -6.05 -13.42
C ASP A 188 -13.87 -4.85 -12.76
N ASN A 189 -15.17 -5.00 -12.46
CA ASN A 189 -15.87 -4.01 -11.66
C ASN A 189 -15.51 -4.17 -10.17
N VAL A 190 -14.76 -3.22 -9.64
CA VAL A 190 -14.31 -3.22 -8.23
C VAL A 190 -15.44 -3.28 -7.20
N GLU A 191 -16.65 -2.81 -7.53
CA GLU A 191 -17.82 -2.89 -6.63
C GLU A 191 -18.35 -4.33 -6.47
N GLU A 192 -18.04 -5.21 -7.41
CA GLU A 192 -18.40 -6.63 -7.34
C GLU A 192 -17.42 -7.45 -6.49
N ARG A 193 -16.33 -6.84 -6.04
CA ARG A 193 -15.30 -7.45 -5.17
C ARG A 193 -14.77 -8.78 -5.72
N PRO A 194 -14.19 -8.79 -6.94
CA PRO A 194 -13.54 -9.98 -7.46
C PRO A 194 -12.43 -10.49 -6.53
N ASP A 195 -12.25 -11.81 -6.50
CA ASP A 195 -11.39 -12.50 -5.52
C ASP A 195 -9.94 -11.99 -5.50
N TRP A 196 -9.39 -11.61 -6.66
CA TRP A 196 -8.01 -11.11 -6.79
C TRP A 196 -7.79 -9.73 -6.13
N LEU A 197 -8.85 -8.93 -5.93
CA LEU A 197 -8.76 -7.71 -5.12
C LEU A 197 -8.70 -8.07 -3.64
N GLY A 198 -9.47 -9.07 -3.21
CA GLY A 198 -9.57 -9.48 -1.82
C GLY A 198 -8.34 -10.22 -1.30
N GLY A 199 -7.70 -11.05 -2.14
CA GLY A 199 -6.46 -11.73 -1.78
C GLY A 199 -6.59 -12.75 -0.63
N SER A 200 -7.77 -13.32 -0.39
CA SER A 200 -8.03 -14.19 0.77
C SER A 200 -7.17 -15.46 0.82
N SER A 201 -6.58 -15.88 -0.29
CA SER A 201 -5.58 -16.96 -0.34
C SER A 201 -4.24 -16.58 0.29
N ASN A 202 -3.99 -15.28 0.48
CA ASN A 202 -2.73 -14.70 0.94
C ASN A 202 -2.76 -14.36 2.44
N ILE A 203 -3.80 -14.76 3.16
CA ILE A 203 -3.83 -14.65 4.63
C ILE A 203 -2.64 -15.42 5.19
N PRO A 204 -1.78 -14.81 6.02
CA PRO A 204 -0.63 -15.48 6.63
C PRO A 204 -1.07 -16.71 7.43
N ARG A 205 -0.43 -17.85 7.19
CA ARG A 205 -0.67 -19.11 7.91
C ARG A 205 0.62 -19.71 8.42
N SER A 206 0.56 -20.44 9.51
CA SER A 206 1.72 -21.18 9.97
C SER A 206 2.00 -22.38 9.05
N PRO A 207 3.26 -22.86 8.95
CA PRO A 207 3.56 -24.11 8.28
C PRO A 207 2.74 -25.28 8.83
N GLU A 208 2.48 -25.30 10.14
CA GLU A 208 1.67 -26.33 10.80
C GLU A 208 0.21 -26.33 10.30
N ASP A 209 -0.39 -25.15 10.11
CA ASP A 209 -1.77 -25.00 9.60
C ASP A 209 -1.90 -25.49 8.14
N LEU A 210 -0.82 -25.41 7.34
CA LEU A 210 -0.81 -25.91 5.96
C LEU A 210 -0.92 -27.45 5.92
N TYR A 211 -0.32 -28.14 6.90
CA TYR A 211 -0.42 -29.59 7.01
C TYR A 211 -1.81 -30.03 7.47
N ASP A 212 -2.37 -29.37 8.48
CA ASP A 212 -3.70 -29.72 8.99
C ASP A 212 -4.80 -29.49 7.94
N GLU A 213 -4.78 -28.38 7.19
CA GLU A 213 -5.77 -28.17 6.12
C GLU A 213 -5.64 -29.20 4.99
N SER A 214 -4.40 -29.61 4.63
CA SER A 214 -4.19 -30.67 3.64
C SER A 214 -4.73 -32.01 4.10
N HIS A 215 -4.56 -32.32 5.39
CA HIS A 215 -5.04 -33.57 6.00
C HIS A 215 -6.55 -33.56 6.14
N ASP A 216 -7.12 -32.43 6.53
CA ASP A 216 -8.56 -32.23 6.70
C ASP A 216 -9.30 -32.17 5.35
N ARG A 217 -8.67 -31.62 4.30
CA ARG A 217 -9.16 -31.72 2.91
C ARG A 217 -9.12 -33.16 2.38
N LEU A 218 -8.08 -33.93 2.70
CA LEU A 218 -7.99 -35.36 2.34
C LEU A 218 -9.03 -36.21 3.09
N LEU A 219 -9.36 -35.86 4.33
CA LEU A 219 -10.39 -36.51 5.14
C LEU A 219 -11.81 -36.13 4.69
N LYS A 220 -12.03 -34.87 4.30
CA LYS A 220 -13.34 -34.36 3.83
C LYS A 220 -13.65 -34.72 2.38
N ASN A 221 -12.63 -34.87 1.52
CA ASN A 221 -12.78 -35.24 0.11
C ASN A 221 -11.88 -36.44 -0.26
N PRO A 222 -12.24 -37.68 0.11
CA PRO A 222 -11.57 -38.85 -0.42
C PRO A 222 -11.75 -38.91 -1.95
N PRO A 223 -10.79 -39.49 -2.71
CA PRO A 223 -10.86 -39.48 -4.17
C PRO A 223 -12.14 -40.16 -4.69
N LEU A 224 -13.03 -39.38 -5.28
CA LEU A 224 -14.27 -39.88 -5.89
C LEU A 224 -13.97 -40.50 -7.26
N LYS A 225 -14.43 -41.73 -7.46
CA LYS A 225 -14.47 -42.40 -8.78
C LYS A 225 -15.33 -41.58 -9.77
N PRO A 226 -15.07 -41.66 -11.08
CA PRO A 226 -15.64 -40.73 -12.05
C PRO A 226 -17.14 -40.98 -12.26
N GLY A 227 -17.97 -39.95 -12.05
CA GLY A 227 -19.38 -39.99 -12.42
C GLY A 227 -20.24 -38.82 -11.94
N ARG A 228 -20.62 -37.97 -12.91
CA ARG A 228 -21.75 -37.00 -12.97
C ARG A 228 -21.72 -35.72 -12.10
N VAL A 229 -21.77 -34.61 -12.82
CA VAL A 229 -22.04 -33.24 -12.36
C VAL A 229 -23.51 -33.08 -11.94
N PRO A 230 -23.78 -32.35 -10.85
CA PRO A 230 -24.89 -31.39 -10.93
C PRO A 230 -24.62 -30.03 -10.23
N GLY A 231 -24.96 -28.96 -10.94
CA GLY A 231 -25.86 -27.90 -10.43
C GLY A 231 -25.27 -26.80 -9.53
N ARG A 232 -24.97 -25.66 -10.17
CA ARG A 232 -24.73 -24.32 -9.60
C ARG A 232 -25.75 -23.95 -8.49
N LYS A 233 -25.28 -23.68 -7.27
CA LYS A 233 -26.11 -23.09 -6.19
C LYS A 233 -25.74 -21.63 -5.95
N ARG A 234 -26.81 -20.86 -5.74
CA ARG A 234 -26.92 -19.41 -5.59
C ARG A 234 -26.62 -19.01 -4.15
N TRP A 235 -25.72 -18.04 -3.94
CA TRP A 235 -25.38 -17.51 -2.61
C TRP A 235 -26.51 -16.61 -2.11
N ASN A 236 -27.32 -17.13 -1.19
CA ASN A 236 -28.16 -16.39 -0.25
C ASN A 236 -28.62 -17.38 0.84
N GLU A 237 -27.67 -17.87 1.66
CA GLU A 237 -27.93 -18.51 2.97
C GLU A 237 -26.60 -18.94 3.61
N PHE A 238 -25.78 -17.98 4.05
CA PHE A 238 -24.75 -18.24 5.07
C PHE A 238 -24.94 -17.24 6.21
N SER A 239 -26.02 -17.45 6.94
CA SER A 239 -26.19 -16.99 8.32
C SER A 239 -27.07 -17.99 9.03
N ARG A 240 -26.44 -19.00 9.64
CA ARG A 240 -26.76 -19.58 10.95
C ARG A 240 -26.03 -20.92 11.11
N ASN A 241 -25.12 -20.93 12.10
CA ASN A 241 -24.66 -22.09 12.88
C ASN A 241 -23.78 -23.11 12.15
N GLY A 242 -22.48 -22.80 12.01
CA GLY A 242 -21.41 -23.80 12.05
C GLY A 242 -20.77 -23.79 13.45
N PRO A 243 -20.14 -24.89 13.92
CA PRO A 243 -19.46 -24.89 15.21
C PRO A 243 -18.28 -23.93 15.12
N GLU A 244 -18.26 -22.92 15.99
CA GLU A 244 -17.12 -22.04 16.20
C GLU A 244 -15.98 -22.88 16.79
N ASP A 245 -15.03 -23.29 15.95
CA ASP A 245 -13.74 -23.79 16.44
C ASP A 245 -12.85 -22.57 16.75
N HIS A 246 -13.02 -22.02 17.95
CA HIS A 246 -12.08 -21.05 18.52
C HIS A 246 -10.84 -21.77 19.05
N SER A 247 -10.11 -22.47 18.18
CA SER A 247 -8.74 -22.82 18.51
C SER A 247 -7.91 -21.54 18.40
N LYS A 248 -7.67 -20.88 19.55
CA LYS A 248 -6.72 -19.77 19.63
C LYS A 248 -5.40 -20.25 19.02
N PRO A 249 -4.82 -19.53 18.03
CA PRO A 249 -3.47 -19.81 17.57
C PRO A 249 -2.57 -19.85 18.80
N SER A 250 -1.77 -20.90 18.96
CA SER A 250 -0.87 -20.99 20.10
C SER A 250 -0.05 -19.70 20.20
N ASP A 251 0.24 -19.19 21.41
CA ASP A 251 0.99 -17.93 21.59
C ASP A 251 2.31 -17.91 20.78
N ARG A 252 2.88 -19.09 20.47
CA ARG A 252 4.06 -19.24 19.61
C ARG A 252 3.85 -18.85 18.14
N LEU A 253 2.64 -18.96 17.60
CA LEU A 253 2.30 -18.53 16.23
C LEU A 253 2.20 -17.02 16.14
N GLN A 254 1.71 -16.36 17.20
CA GLN A 254 1.68 -14.90 17.29
C GLN A 254 3.07 -14.28 17.38
N GLU A 255 4.11 -15.04 17.70
CA GLU A 255 5.50 -14.55 17.76
C GLU A 255 6.34 -14.92 16.53
N ARG A 256 6.05 -16.04 15.86
CA ARG A 256 6.85 -16.52 14.72
C ARG A 256 6.44 -15.93 13.38
N GLY A 257 5.18 -15.51 13.25
CA GLY A 257 4.59 -15.02 12.01
C GLY A 257 4.31 -16.13 10.99
N GLY A 258 3.32 -15.89 10.14
CA GLY A 258 2.86 -16.83 9.11
C GLY A 258 3.36 -16.48 7.71
N HIS A 259 3.38 -17.49 6.84
CA HIS A 259 3.67 -17.38 5.42
C HIS A 259 2.44 -16.89 4.66
N SER A 260 2.63 -15.87 3.80
CA SER A 260 1.65 -15.44 2.80
C SER A 260 2.14 -15.84 1.40
N SER A 261 1.24 -16.30 0.53
CA SER A 261 1.56 -16.54 -0.88
C SER A 261 1.86 -15.25 -1.66
N ALA A 262 1.42 -14.08 -1.17
CA ALA A 262 1.83 -12.80 -1.73
C ALA A 262 3.26 -12.45 -1.26
N PRO A 263 4.19 -12.18 -2.19
CA PRO A 263 5.55 -11.82 -1.82
C PRO A 263 5.63 -10.37 -1.33
N ALA A 264 6.44 -10.13 -0.29
CA ALA A 264 6.93 -8.78 0.00
C ALA A 264 8.07 -8.41 -0.97
N VAL A 265 8.38 -7.12 -1.09
CA VAL A 265 9.56 -6.67 -1.85
C VAL A 265 10.57 -5.99 -0.94
N LEU A 266 11.78 -6.55 -0.87
CA LEU A 266 12.92 -5.99 -0.15
C LEU A 266 13.81 -5.21 -1.13
N ILE A 267 13.99 -3.91 -0.87
CA ILE A 267 14.98 -3.08 -1.58
C ILE A 267 16.01 -2.58 -0.58
N VAL A 268 17.25 -3.05 -0.72
CA VAL A 268 18.38 -2.63 0.12
C VAL A 268 19.17 -1.53 -0.58
N VAL A 269 19.43 -0.45 0.15
CA VAL A 269 20.13 0.74 -0.33
C VAL A 269 21.39 0.95 0.50
N PRO A 270 22.55 0.40 0.08
CA PRO A 270 23.83 0.73 0.68
C PRO A 270 24.19 2.20 0.43
N LYS A 271 24.72 2.87 1.45
CA LYS A 271 25.10 4.28 1.44
C LYS A 271 26.51 4.46 2.02
N GLU A 272 26.95 5.71 2.06
CA GLU A 272 28.22 6.11 2.67
C GLU A 272 28.17 5.93 4.20
N ASP A 273 29.33 6.02 4.85
CA ASP A 273 29.47 5.98 6.33
C ASP A 273 28.82 4.77 7.01
N GLY A 274 28.88 3.60 6.35
CA GLY A 274 28.35 2.35 6.88
C GLY A 274 26.81 2.28 6.94
N VAL A 275 26.11 3.27 6.35
CA VAL A 275 24.66 3.32 6.37
C VAL A 275 24.07 2.35 5.35
N VAL A 276 23.07 1.58 5.78
CA VAL A 276 22.25 0.74 4.89
C VAL A 276 20.80 0.96 5.24
N ASP A 277 19.98 1.30 4.25
CA ASP A 277 18.52 1.34 4.41
C ASP A 277 17.90 0.10 3.77
N ALA A 278 17.16 -0.68 4.55
CA ALA A 278 16.38 -1.82 4.05
C ALA A 278 14.91 -1.44 4.01
N PHE A 279 14.38 -1.25 2.80
CA PHE A 279 12.98 -0.95 2.55
C PHE A 279 12.21 -2.24 2.31
N TRP A 280 11.14 -2.45 3.08
CA TRP A 280 10.19 -3.54 2.88
C TRP A 280 8.89 -2.95 2.35
N PHE A 281 8.52 -3.34 1.13
CA PHE A 281 7.29 -2.92 0.46
C PHE A 281 6.24 -4.03 0.52
N TYR A 282 5.00 -3.59 0.72
CA TYR A 282 3.81 -4.42 0.82
C TYR A 282 2.81 -3.93 -0.20
N PHE A 283 2.26 -4.85 -0.99
CA PHE A 283 1.32 -4.53 -2.04
C PHE A 283 -0.05 -5.10 -1.73
N TYR A 284 -1.08 -4.33 -2.04
CA TYR A 284 -2.48 -4.76 -1.97
C TYR A 284 -3.13 -4.40 -3.31
N SER A 285 -3.99 -5.28 -3.85
CA SER A 285 -4.63 -5.01 -5.14
C SER A 285 -5.73 -3.95 -5.06
N TYR A 286 -6.15 -3.57 -3.87
CA TYR A 286 -7.19 -2.57 -3.64
C TYR A 286 -6.99 -1.87 -2.31
N ASN A 287 -7.19 -0.55 -2.27
CA ASN A 287 -7.34 0.24 -1.06
C ASN A 287 -8.81 0.61 -0.86
N LEU A 288 -9.36 0.21 0.28
CA LEU A 288 -10.69 0.62 0.72
C LEU A 288 -10.55 1.84 1.63
N GLY A 289 -10.63 3.02 1.01
CA GLY A 289 -10.44 4.30 1.68
C GLY A 289 -11.42 4.56 2.82
N ASN A 290 -11.16 5.59 3.62
CA ASN A 290 -11.86 5.82 4.89
C ASN A 290 -13.27 6.43 4.75
N LYS A 291 -14.01 6.42 5.87
CA LYS A 291 -15.37 6.96 5.95
C LYS A 291 -15.42 8.30 6.68
N VAL A 292 -16.17 9.25 6.14
CA VAL A 292 -16.59 10.48 6.82
C VAL A 292 -18.12 10.50 6.84
N PHE A 293 -18.73 10.60 8.03
CA PHE A 293 -20.20 10.50 8.20
C PHE A 293 -20.82 9.27 7.51
N ASN A 294 -20.13 8.13 7.58
CA ASN A 294 -20.49 6.86 6.92
C ASN A 294 -20.48 6.88 5.37
N ILE A 295 -19.94 7.94 4.76
CA ILE A 295 -19.70 8.04 3.32
C ILE A 295 -18.22 7.77 3.06
N ARG A 296 -17.90 6.92 2.07
CA ARG A 296 -16.54 6.44 1.82
C ARG A 296 -15.80 7.29 0.78
N PHE A 297 -14.51 7.52 0.97
CA PHE A 297 -13.68 8.28 0.05
C PHE A 297 -12.29 7.68 -0.09
N GLY A 298 -11.64 7.93 -1.22
CA GLY A 298 -10.25 7.57 -1.45
C GLY A 298 -10.03 6.10 -1.83
N ASN A 299 -11.06 5.40 -2.32
CA ASN A 299 -10.85 4.05 -2.84
C ASN A 299 -9.95 4.09 -4.08
N HIS A 300 -9.06 3.12 -4.24
CA HIS A 300 -8.30 2.96 -5.47
C HIS A 300 -7.84 1.51 -5.67
N VAL A 301 -7.70 1.13 -6.93
CA VAL A 301 -7.04 -0.12 -7.32
C VAL A 301 -5.54 0.05 -7.12
N GLY A 302 -4.90 -1.02 -6.64
CA GLY A 302 -3.50 -1.10 -6.27
C GLY A 302 -3.14 -0.23 -5.07
N ASP A 303 -2.24 -0.70 -4.22
CA ASP A 303 -1.79 0.03 -3.05
C ASP A 303 -0.36 -0.35 -2.66
N TRP A 304 0.45 0.65 -2.33
CA TRP A 304 1.86 0.47 -1.98
C TRP A 304 2.17 1.10 -0.64
N GLU A 305 2.34 0.23 0.36
CA GLU A 305 2.78 0.57 1.70
C GLU A 305 4.21 0.08 1.93
N HIS A 306 4.92 0.67 2.89
CA HIS A 306 6.28 0.28 3.18
C HIS A 306 6.77 0.63 4.58
N SER A 307 7.78 -0.09 5.01
CA SER A 307 8.61 0.28 6.14
C SER A 307 10.08 0.34 5.72
N MET A 308 10.92 0.98 6.54
CA MET A 308 12.36 0.98 6.34
C MET A 308 13.07 0.82 7.66
N VAL A 309 14.00 -0.13 7.76
CA VAL A 309 14.97 -0.18 8.85
C VAL A 309 16.28 0.44 8.36
N ARG A 310 16.78 1.44 9.11
CA ARG A 310 18.09 2.03 8.87
C ARG A 310 19.13 1.39 9.77
N PHE A 311 20.23 0.97 9.18
CA PHE A 311 21.40 0.44 9.86
C PHE A 311 22.59 1.39 9.74
N ARG A 312 23.48 1.33 10.71
CA ARG A 312 24.85 1.83 10.63
C ARG A 312 25.80 0.72 11.08
N ASP A 313 26.73 0.34 10.22
CA ASP A 313 27.72 -0.71 10.48
C ASP A 313 27.05 -2.03 10.96
N GLY A 314 25.90 -2.36 10.40
CA GLY A 314 25.11 -3.55 10.73
C GLY A 314 24.22 -3.45 11.98
N THR A 315 24.25 -2.33 12.71
CA THR A 315 23.39 -2.09 13.88
C THR A 315 22.16 -1.25 13.50
N PRO A 316 20.93 -1.68 13.83
CA PRO A 316 19.74 -0.91 13.49
C PRO A 316 19.61 0.35 14.38
N GLU A 317 19.44 1.51 13.76
CA GLU A 317 19.35 2.81 14.44
C GLU A 317 17.91 3.36 14.46
N ALA A 318 17.14 3.14 13.40
CA ALA A 318 15.81 3.71 13.24
C ALA A 318 14.89 2.87 12.36
N VAL A 319 13.58 3.07 12.55
CA VAL A 319 12.51 2.54 11.69
C VAL A 319 11.71 3.72 11.13
N TYR A 320 11.39 3.68 9.85
CA TYR A 320 10.37 4.52 9.23
C TYR A 320 9.17 3.65 8.85
N ILE A 321 7.97 4.15 9.10
CA ILE A 321 6.72 3.44 8.82
C ILE A 321 5.85 4.36 7.95
N SER A 322 5.35 3.89 6.82
CA SER A 322 4.50 4.72 5.95
C SER A 322 3.07 4.79 6.44
N GLU A 323 2.55 6.02 6.42
CA GLU A 323 1.16 6.34 6.73
C GLU A 323 0.65 7.16 5.54
N HIS A 324 -0.09 6.49 4.65
CA HIS A 324 -0.62 7.07 3.42
C HIS A 324 0.46 7.76 2.56
N GLY A 325 0.33 9.07 2.31
CA GLY A 325 1.30 9.87 1.55
C GLY A 325 2.53 10.32 2.33
N ALA A 326 2.68 9.94 3.60
CA ALA A 326 3.78 10.30 4.49
C ALA A 326 4.15 9.11 5.40
N GLY A 327 4.33 9.37 6.70
CA GLY A 327 4.79 8.38 7.67
C GLY A 327 5.62 9.01 8.78
N GLU A 328 5.89 8.20 9.80
CA GLU A 328 6.59 8.59 11.02
C GLU A 328 7.91 7.82 11.17
N ALA A 329 8.86 8.44 11.87
CA ALA A 329 10.18 7.86 12.13
C ALA A 329 10.36 7.63 13.63
N TYR A 330 10.89 6.46 13.99
CA TYR A 330 11.14 6.02 15.35
C TYR A 330 12.60 5.58 15.50
N ALA A 331 13.20 5.85 16.64
CA ALA A 331 14.45 5.21 17.02
C ALA A 331 14.20 3.71 17.15
N TYR A 332 15.16 2.89 16.75
CA TYR A 332 14.93 1.45 16.69
C TYR A 332 14.53 0.86 18.05
N HIS A 333 15.14 1.33 19.13
CA HIS A 333 14.82 0.88 20.49
C HIS A 333 13.38 1.20 20.91
N ALA A 334 12.73 2.20 20.32
CA ALA A 334 11.43 2.70 20.74
C ALA A 334 10.24 1.82 20.32
N VAL A 335 10.34 1.07 19.22
CA VAL A 335 9.21 0.31 18.66
C VAL A 335 9.01 -1.05 19.34
N GLU A 336 7.80 -1.61 19.30
CA GLU A 336 7.53 -2.99 19.73
C GLU A 336 8.33 -3.99 18.89
N LYS A 337 8.77 -5.10 19.50
CA LYS A 337 9.59 -6.13 18.86
C LYS A 337 9.20 -7.53 19.32
N TYR A 338 9.27 -8.49 18.41
CA TYR A 338 9.37 -9.91 18.74
C TYR A 338 10.83 -10.35 18.52
N GLY A 339 11.51 -10.67 19.62
CA GLY A 339 12.96 -10.86 19.63
C GLY A 339 13.68 -9.60 19.13
N LYS A 340 14.39 -9.72 18.00
CA LYS A 340 15.10 -8.60 17.37
C LYS A 340 14.23 -7.79 16.42
N ARG A 341 13.12 -8.34 15.93
CA ARG A 341 12.40 -7.85 14.76
C ARG A 341 11.32 -6.85 15.18
N PRO A 342 11.22 -5.68 14.53
CA PRO A 342 10.21 -4.68 14.87
C PRO A 342 8.83 -5.17 14.43
N VAL A 343 7.80 -4.85 15.21
CA VAL A 343 6.41 -5.19 14.91
C VAL A 343 5.68 -3.93 14.47
N ILE A 344 5.01 -4.01 13.32
CA ILE A 344 4.22 -2.94 12.72
C ILE A 344 2.81 -3.42 12.41
N TYR A 345 1.85 -2.51 12.29
CA TYR A 345 0.43 -2.83 12.20
C TYR A 345 -0.22 -2.18 10.98
N SER A 346 -0.75 -2.99 10.06
CA SER A 346 -1.48 -2.52 8.88
C SER A 346 -2.93 -2.18 9.23
N ALA A 347 -3.40 -1.02 8.82
CA ALA A 347 -4.76 -0.55 9.06
C ALA A 347 -5.79 -1.22 8.15
N THR A 348 -7.03 -1.34 8.65
CA THR A 348 -8.12 -1.92 7.86
C THR A 348 -8.45 -1.09 6.62
N GLY A 349 -8.38 -1.72 5.45
CA GLY A 349 -8.78 -1.16 4.16
C GLY A 349 -7.83 -0.11 3.59
N THR A 350 -7.31 0.82 4.39
CA THR A 350 -6.36 1.84 3.94
C THR A 350 -4.92 1.36 3.92
N HIS A 351 -4.62 0.27 4.64
CA HIS A 351 -3.30 -0.35 4.78
C HIS A 351 -2.18 0.51 5.34
N ALA A 352 -2.46 1.78 5.67
CA ALA A 352 -1.52 2.64 6.36
C ALA A 352 -0.96 1.92 7.58
N ILE A 353 0.36 2.04 7.77
CA ILE A 353 1.08 1.21 8.73
C ILE A 353 1.41 2.05 9.95
N TYR A 354 1.21 1.48 11.14
CA TYR A 354 1.44 2.17 12.40
C TYR A 354 2.37 1.37 13.31
N ALA A 355 3.01 2.08 14.26
CA ALA A 355 3.89 1.47 15.26
C ALA A 355 3.13 0.80 16.41
N THR A 356 1.83 1.05 16.56
CA THR A 356 0.99 0.52 17.64
C THR A 356 -0.36 0.03 17.12
N PRO A 357 -0.99 -0.95 17.79
CA PRO A 357 -2.39 -1.26 17.57
C PRO A 357 -3.29 -0.12 18.09
N GLY A 358 -4.52 -0.02 17.59
CA GLY A 358 -5.53 0.91 18.09
C GLY A 358 -6.08 1.86 17.03
N LEU A 359 -6.66 2.97 17.50
CA LEU A 359 -7.22 4.01 16.66
C LEU A 359 -6.16 5.10 16.38
N HIS A 360 -6.01 5.47 15.12
CA HIS A 360 -5.03 6.46 14.65
C HIS A 360 -5.76 7.62 13.97
N PRO A 361 -6.16 8.67 14.70
CA PRO A 361 -6.84 9.83 14.12
C PRO A 361 -5.84 10.72 13.38
N TYR A 362 -6.16 11.15 12.17
CA TYR A 362 -5.20 11.89 11.35
C TYR A 362 -5.74 13.14 10.65
N VAL A 363 -7.07 13.28 10.49
CA VAL A 363 -7.71 14.46 9.88
C VAL A 363 -9.05 14.82 10.55
N LEU A 364 -9.32 16.13 10.63
CA LEU A 364 -10.51 16.82 11.17
C LEU A 364 -10.67 16.80 12.72
N PRO A 365 -11.28 17.87 13.30
CA PRO A 365 -11.61 17.90 14.73
C PRO A 365 -12.41 16.66 15.12
N TRP A 366 -12.15 16.14 16.33
CA TRP A 366 -12.84 14.99 16.92
C TRP A 366 -12.54 13.61 16.31
N GLY A 367 -11.48 13.46 15.50
CA GLY A 367 -11.06 12.14 14.99
C GLY A 367 -12.01 11.54 13.95
N LEU A 368 -12.71 12.40 13.20
CA LEU A 368 -13.68 11.99 12.17
C LEU A 368 -13.07 11.15 11.04
N LEU A 369 -11.76 11.30 10.79
CA LEU A 369 -10.96 10.37 10.00
C LEU A 369 -9.91 9.72 10.89
N HIS A 370 -9.99 8.41 10.98
CA HIS A 370 -9.04 7.58 11.71
C HIS A 370 -8.83 6.27 10.95
N ASP A 371 -7.66 5.72 11.13
CA ASP A 371 -7.40 4.31 10.83
C ASP A 371 -7.59 3.47 12.08
N GLN A 372 -7.75 2.17 11.86
CA GLN A 372 -7.81 1.20 12.93
C GLN A 372 -6.87 0.04 12.64
N THR A 373 -6.01 -0.27 13.61
CA THR A 373 -5.10 -1.40 13.59
C THR A 373 -5.33 -2.31 14.80
N ASP A 374 -4.95 -3.58 14.71
CA ASP A 374 -5.02 -4.53 15.82
C ASP A 374 -3.96 -5.65 15.69
N LYS A 375 -3.96 -6.59 16.64
CA LYS A 375 -3.09 -7.77 16.64
C LYS A 375 -3.70 -8.95 15.88
N GLY A 376 -4.20 -8.72 14.66
CA GLY A 376 -4.70 -9.78 13.78
C GLY A 376 -3.59 -10.70 13.25
N PRO A 377 -3.79 -11.41 12.13
CA PRO A 377 -2.80 -12.35 11.60
C PRO A 377 -1.40 -11.72 11.46
N LEU A 378 -0.39 -12.37 12.05
CA LEU A 378 1.00 -11.92 11.95
C LEU A 378 1.62 -12.45 10.66
N TRP A 379 2.06 -11.55 9.78
CA TRP A 379 2.80 -11.87 8.57
C TRP A 379 4.31 -11.79 8.81
N ASP A 380 5.03 -12.81 8.34
CA ASP A 380 6.49 -12.83 8.24
C ASP A 380 6.95 -12.62 6.77
N PRO A 381 7.42 -11.41 6.41
CA PRO A 381 7.95 -11.13 5.07
C PRO A 381 9.19 -11.95 4.68
N THR A 382 9.92 -12.56 5.63
CA THR A 382 11.10 -13.39 5.30
C THR A 382 10.74 -14.74 4.68
N LEU A 383 9.47 -15.16 4.82
CA LEU A 383 9.01 -16.46 4.32
C LEU A 383 8.65 -16.43 2.83
N ASN A 384 8.43 -15.24 2.26
CA ASN A 384 8.16 -15.07 0.83
C ASN A 384 8.43 -13.62 0.40
N HIS A 385 9.53 -13.39 -0.31
CA HIS A 385 9.90 -12.06 -0.81
C HIS A 385 10.82 -12.09 -2.04
N HIS A 386 10.81 -10.98 -2.78
CA HIS A 386 11.82 -10.68 -3.81
C HIS A 386 12.77 -9.58 -3.32
N ALA A 387 14.08 -9.83 -3.43
CA ALA A 387 15.10 -8.95 -2.87
C ALA A 387 15.95 -8.29 -3.96
N TYR A 388 16.25 -7.00 -3.75
CA TYR A 388 16.98 -6.16 -4.68
C TYR A 388 18.01 -5.28 -3.97
N VAL A 389 19.03 -4.88 -4.71
CA VAL A 389 20.00 -3.85 -4.31
C VAL A 389 19.81 -2.63 -5.19
N TYR A 390 19.62 -1.46 -4.59
CA TYR A 390 19.43 -0.20 -5.30
C TYR A 390 20.60 0.75 -5.09
N ASN A 391 21.23 1.15 -6.19
CA ASN A 391 22.22 2.22 -6.17
C ASN A 391 21.50 3.57 -6.34
N TYR A 392 21.42 4.35 -5.26
CA TYR A 392 20.68 5.60 -5.25
C TYR A 392 21.34 6.73 -6.06
N THR A 393 22.66 6.65 -6.30
CA THR A 393 23.40 7.64 -7.09
C THR A 393 23.20 7.42 -8.59
N SER A 394 23.37 6.18 -9.07
CA SER A 394 23.10 5.83 -10.47
C SER A 394 21.62 5.62 -10.77
N ARG A 395 20.78 5.52 -9.71
CA ARG A 395 19.34 5.24 -9.77
C ARG A 395 18.99 3.91 -10.45
N HIS A 396 19.87 2.92 -10.27
CA HIS A 396 19.78 1.59 -10.87
C HIS A 396 19.41 0.54 -9.82
N LEU A 397 18.42 -0.29 -10.14
CA LEU A 397 18.03 -1.46 -9.34
C LEU A 397 18.67 -2.71 -9.92
N LYS A 398 19.17 -3.60 -9.06
CA LYS A 398 19.68 -4.92 -9.42
C LYS A 398 18.94 -5.97 -8.60
N SER A 399 18.62 -7.11 -9.21
CA SER A 399 18.19 -8.29 -8.45
C SER A 399 19.30 -8.72 -7.48
N SER A 400 18.90 -9.19 -6.30
CA SER A 400 19.85 -9.71 -5.31
C SER A 400 20.41 -11.07 -5.72
N ALA A 401 21.48 -11.50 -5.05
CA ALA A 401 22.01 -12.85 -5.22
C ALA A 401 21.05 -13.95 -4.70
N GLN A 402 20.09 -13.59 -3.84
CA GLN A 402 19.07 -14.51 -3.31
C GLN A 402 17.90 -14.71 -4.27
N THR A 403 17.52 -13.69 -5.03
CA THR A 403 16.45 -13.75 -6.03
C THR A 403 16.96 -13.25 -7.38
N PRO A 404 17.96 -13.93 -7.97
CA PRO A 404 18.71 -13.41 -9.12
C PRO A 404 17.87 -13.20 -10.38
N HIS A 405 16.86 -14.05 -10.58
CA HIS A 405 15.97 -14.02 -11.75
C HIS A 405 14.78 -13.09 -11.57
N ALA A 406 14.72 -12.34 -10.46
CA ALA A 406 13.67 -11.39 -10.23
C ALA A 406 13.78 -10.21 -11.21
N PRO A 407 12.71 -9.89 -11.97
CA PRO A 407 12.70 -8.82 -12.96
C PRO A 407 12.88 -7.45 -12.29
N VAL A 408 13.41 -6.47 -13.04
CA VAL A 408 13.66 -5.11 -12.52
C VAL A 408 12.83 -4.02 -13.21
N SER A 409 12.21 -4.31 -14.36
CA SER A 409 11.51 -3.31 -15.16
C SER A 409 10.27 -2.76 -14.46
N TRP A 410 9.52 -3.60 -13.73
CA TRP A 410 8.37 -3.17 -12.93
C TRP A 410 8.71 -2.02 -11.96
N PHE A 411 9.91 -2.01 -11.38
CA PHE A 411 10.34 -0.95 -10.47
C PHE A 411 10.52 0.39 -11.19
N ASN A 412 10.86 0.37 -12.48
CA ASN A 412 11.05 1.55 -13.29
C ASN A 412 9.75 2.08 -13.89
N PHE A 413 8.61 1.40 -13.73
CA PHE A 413 7.32 1.90 -14.16
C PHE A 413 6.97 3.23 -13.46
N ARG A 414 6.71 4.27 -14.26
CA ARG A 414 6.48 5.65 -13.81
C ARG A 414 5.01 6.03 -13.67
N GLY A 415 4.11 5.13 -14.06
CA GLY A 415 2.67 5.34 -14.01
C GLY A 415 2.06 4.94 -12.67
N HIS A 416 0.73 4.82 -12.70
CA HIS A 416 -0.11 4.48 -11.57
C HIS A 416 -0.44 2.99 -11.56
N TRP A 417 -0.23 2.35 -10.42
CA TRP A 417 -0.64 0.99 -10.11
C TRP A 417 -2.13 0.99 -9.78
N GLY A 418 -2.97 1.15 -10.81
CA GLY A 418 -4.42 1.22 -10.66
C GLY A 418 -5.08 2.15 -11.69
N ASP A 419 -6.40 2.21 -11.60
CA ASP A 419 -7.25 3.06 -12.43
C ASP A 419 -6.85 4.54 -12.33
N LYS A 420 -7.12 5.31 -13.39
CA LYS A 420 -7.24 6.76 -13.28
C LYS A 420 -8.54 7.08 -12.56
N MET A 421 -8.53 8.11 -11.69
CA MET A 421 -9.73 8.63 -11.03
C MET A 421 -10.92 8.68 -11.99
N TYR A 422 -12.04 8.11 -11.56
CA TYR A 422 -13.23 8.02 -12.40
C TYR A 422 -13.79 9.39 -12.73
N PRO A 423 -14.27 9.61 -13.98
CA PRO A 423 -14.94 10.85 -14.32
C PRO A 423 -16.23 10.98 -13.50
N MET A 424 -16.66 12.21 -13.21
CA MET A 424 -17.90 12.47 -12.46
C MET A 424 -19.17 11.96 -13.17
N SER A 425 -19.08 11.59 -14.45
CA SER A 425 -20.15 10.93 -15.21
C SER A 425 -20.29 9.43 -14.90
N ASP A 426 -19.28 8.81 -14.30
CA ASP A 426 -19.38 7.43 -13.81
C ASP A 426 -20.32 7.40 -12.60
N LYS A 427 -21.33 6.52 -12.65
CA LYS A 427 -22.36 6.41 -11.59
C LYS A 427 -21.80 6.01 -10.24
N ARG A 428 -20.63 5.35 -10.23
CA ARG A 428 -19.92 4.93 -9.02
C ARG A 428 -19.18 6.10 -8.38
N GLN A 429 -18.96 7.20 -9.11
CA GLN A 429 -18.17 8.32 -8.63
C GLN A 429 -19.04 9.40 -8.00
N TYR A 430 -18.66 9.83 -6.81
CA TYR A 430 -19.20 11.02 -6.17
C TYR A 430 -18.09 11.83 -5.51
N ARG A 431 -18.37 13.11 -5.24
CA ARG A 431 -17.44 14.04 -4.59
C ARG A 431 -18.15 14.80 -3.49
N PHE A 432 -17.51 14.89 -2.33
CA PHE A 432 -17.99 15.68 -1.22
C PHE A 432 -16.81 16.44 -0.62
N TRP A 433 -16.90 17.77 -0.55
CA TRP A 433 -15.86 18.63 0.05
C TRP A 433 -14.44 18.39 -0.49
N GLY A 434 -14.33 18.20 -1.81
CA GLY A 434 -13.06 17.94 -2.48
C GLY A 434 -12.54 16.51 -2.34
N GLN A 435 -13.20 15.66 -1.55
CA GLN A 435 -12.90 14.23 -1.44
C GLN A 435 -13.70 13.43 -2.46
N TYR A 436 -13.05 12.49 -3.13
CA TYR A 436 -13.63 11.68 -4.20
C TYR A 436 -13.84 10.23 -3.73
N HIS A 437 -14.90 9.58 -4.21
CA HIS A 437 -15.17 8.18 -3.87
C HIS A 437 -14.02 7.28 -4.35
N TYR A 438 -13.67 7.41 -5.63
CA TYR A 438 -12.51 6.77 -6.25
C TYR A 438 -11.45 7.81 -6.62
N VAL A 439 -10.19 7.50 -6.34
CA VAL A 439 -9.01 8.28 -6.75
C VAL A 439 -8.10 7.43 -7.64
N SER A 440 -7.08 8.03 -8.24
CA SER A 440 -6.11 7.26 -9.02
C SER A 440 -5.28 6.33 -8.14
N GLY A 441 -4.92 5.14 -8.63
CA GLY A 441 -3.97 4.24 -7.94
C GLY A 441 -2.62 4.91 -7.66
N PRO A 442 -1.79 4.41 -6.74
CA PRO A 442 -0.53 5.06 -6.38
C PRO A 442 0.57 4.83 -7.41
N ILE A 443 1.60 5.66 -7.36
CA ILE A 443 2.87 5.40 -8.07
C ILE A 443 3.75 4.41 -7.30
N GLY A 444 4.65 3.73 -8.02
CA GLY A 444 5.43 2.62 -7.47
C GLY A 444 6.56 2.99 -6.49
N PRO A 445 7.23 1.98 -5.90
CA PRO A 445 8.28 2.11 -4.88
C PRO A 445 9.43 3.06 -5.23
N ARG A 446 9.78 3.19 -6.51
CA ARG A 446 10.86 4.07 -6.99
C ARG A 446 10.69 5.53 -6.56
N PHE A 447 9.46 5.98 -6.33
CA PHE A 447 9.15 7.36 -5.97
C PHE A 447 9.07 7.61 -4.46
N LYS A 448 9.39 6.62 -3.62
CA LYS A 448 9.31 6.73 -2.15
C LYS A 448 10.60 7.28 -1.51
N ASN A 449 11.39 8.03 -2.28
CA ASN A 449 12.64 8.69 -1.86
C ASN A 449 13.68 7.73 -1.24
N LEU A 450 14.02 6.65 -1.94
CA LEU A 450 14.95 5.61 -1.46
C LEU A 450 16.37 6.15 -1.16
N GLY A 451 16.79 7.20 -1.87
CA GLY A 451 18.05 7.90 -1.67
C GLY A 451 18.07 8.90 -0.50
N ARG A 452 17.03 8.94 0.34
CA ARG A 452 16.91 9.92 1.44
C ARG A 452 18.12 9.93 2.38
N LYS A 453 18.65 11.13 2.67
CA LYS A 453 19.75 11.32 3.62
C LYS A 453 19.32 11.11 5.07
N LYS A 454 18.13 11.60 5.44
CA LYS A 454 17.52 11.41 6.77
C LYS A 454 16.55 10.22 6.75
N VAL A 455 16.14 9.75 7.93
CA VAL A 455 15.20 8.62 8.08
C VAL A 455 13.81 8.95 7.51
N CYS A 456 13.33 10.17 7.73
CA CYS A 456 12.03 10.63 7.25
C CYS A 456 11.98 10.73 5.72
N GLN A 457 10.86 10.32 5.12
CA GLN A 457 10.66 10.34 3.66
C GLN A 457 10.65 11.76 3.08
N ARG A 458 10.00 12.72 3.74
CA ARG A 458 9.91 14.11 3.26
C ARG A 458 11.13 14.92 3.69
N MET A 459 11.59 15.79 2.79
CA MET A 459 12.66 16.76 3.07
C MET A 459 12.13 17.97 3.85
N GLN A 460 11.43 17.74 4.96
CA GLN A 460 11.03 18.82 5.86
C GLN A 460 12.28 19.42 6.54
N ALA A 461 12.18 20.68 6.99
CA ALA A 461 13.27 21.37 7.68
C ALA A 461 13.80 20.56 8.89
N GLN A 462 12.90 19.85 9.59
CA GLN A 462 13.24 18.94 10.68
C GLN A 462 12.69 17.54 10.39
N CYS A 463 13.53 16.51 10.59
CA CYS A 463 13.11 15.11 10.64
C CYS A 463 13.08 14.73 12.11
N VAL A 464 11.88 14.46 12.62
CA VAL A 464 11.66 14.10 14.02
C VAL A 464 11.73 12.59 14.14
N ILE A 465 12.64 12.10 14.98
CA ILE A 465 12.75 10.69 15.32
C ILE A 465 12.17 10.53 16.73
N ARG A 466 11.09 9.76 16.85
CA ARG A 466 10.45 9.49 18.13
C ARG A 466 11.23 8.43 18.90
N HIS A 467 11.40 8.64 20.20
CA HIS A 467 12.15 7.73 21.09
C HIS A 467 11.25 6.93 22.04
N TRP A 468 9.94 7.03 21.89
CA TRP A 468 8.92 6.29 22.63
C TRP A 468 7.66 6.14 21.76
N LEU A 469 6.76 5.23 22.14
CA LEU A 469 5.43 5.08 21.55
C LEU A 469 4.41 5.92 22.36
N GLY A 470 3.41 6.49 21.69
CA GLY A 470 2.37 7.31 22.29
C GLY A 470 2.54 8.83 22.13
N GLU A 471 1.45 9.58 22.31
CA GLU A 471 1.48 11.04 22.40
C GLU A 471 2.00 11.45 23.77
N GLY A 472 2.99 12.34 23.82
CA GLY A 472 3.49 12.87 25.08
C GLY A 472 2.45 13.76 25.77
N GLY A 473 1.57 13.15 26.57
CA GLY A 473 0.79 13.82 27.62
C GLY A 473 1.64 14.00 28.88
N ASP A 474 1.46 15.12 29.56
CA ASP A 474 2.28 15.61 30.69
C ASP A 474 1.94 14.93 32.04
N ASP A 475 1.41 13.71 31.99
CA ASP A 475 0.83 13.04 33.14
C ASP A 475 0.97 11.50 33.07
N GLY A 476 2.10 11.03 33.59
CA GLY A 476 2.20 9.70 34.22
C GLY A 476 2.71 8.55 33.35
N GLU A 477 3.95 8.13 33.63
CA GLU A 477 4.66 6.95 33.12
C GLU A 477 4.98 6.90 31.61
N LYS A 478 6.18 7.43 31.31
CA LYS A 478 6.98 7.03 30.14
C LYS A 478 7.29 5.53 30.25
N LYS A 479 6.42 4.68 29.70
CA LYS A 479 6.69 3.24 29.61
C LYS A 479 7.71 2.99 28.50
N LEU A 480 8.90 2.58 28.90
CA LEU A 480 9.81 1.84 28.02
C LEU A 480 9.21 0.44 27.84
N PRO A 481 8.89 -0.01 26.61
CA PRO A 481 8.54 -1.40 26.39
C PRO A 481 9.81 -2.25 26.54
N GLY A 482 9.88 -3.10 27.57
CA GLY A 482 10.96 -4.09 27.73
C GLY A 482 11.51 -4.39 29.12
N SER A 483 10.95 -3.85 30.22
CA SER A 483 11.36 -4.25 31.58
C SER A 483 10.45 -5.35 32.14
N GLU A 484 10.57 -6.56 31.61
CA GLU A 484 10.29 -7.76 32.42
C GLU A 484 11.64 -8.28 32.94
N THR A 485 12.12 -7.66 34.02
CA THR A 485 13.14 -8.26 34.87
C THR A 485 12.46 -9.31 35.73
N GLY A 486 12.89 -10.55 35.56
CA GLY A 486 12.57 -11.62 36.49
C GLY A 486 13.03 -11.27 37.91
N ASP A 487 12.26 -11.75 38.88
CA ASP A 487 12.78 -12.34 40.11
C ASP A 487 11.60 -12.87 40.92
N GLN A 488 11.57 -14.19 41.09
CA GLN A 488 11.26 -14.80 42.39
C GLN A 488 12.15 -16.03 42.55
N VAL A 489 13.35 -15.79 43.08
CA VAL A 489 14.00 -16.75 43.96
C VAL A 489 13.29 -16.63 45.31
N LEU A 490 12.61 -17.70 45.73
CA LEU A 490 12.12 -17.86 47.09
C LEU A 490 13.10 -18.76 47.85
N GLU A 491 13.51 -18.25 49.02
CA GLU A 491 14.18 -18.85 50.20
C GLU A 491 15.02 -20.12 50.06
#